data_AF-A0A0X3NRE1-F1
#
_entry.id   AF-A0A0X3NRE1-F1
#
_cell.length_a   1.000
_cell.length_b   1.000
_cell.length_c   1.000
_cell.angle_alpha   90.00
_cell.angle_beta   90.00
_cell.angle_gamma   90.00
#
_symmetry.space_group_name_H-M   'P 1'
#
loop_
_entity.id
_entity.type
_entity.pdbx_description
1 polymer ?
#
loop_
_entity_poly.entity_id
_entity_poly.type
_entity_poly.pdbx_seq_one_letter_code
_entity_poly.pdbx_strand_id
1 'polypeptide(L)'
;MEFSKAFYLTFTLICTVRADYSLLPGDKRTVIGKVNEPFSTTTTLPGYYDRLVSGIHNISISNGNCSTNFFTCYIVNNSEIMSTVTISGYMSYGLKWITFFSSQNLIPISVIFLTDEIWNDLATGSIQPQYSLPLVIRAKGQVTLTLTCSILTNGLTTPQRTLSTGRSNLVFYHQGGKNSVNNVSSHAQIMNLEDRTILIHRVMTLTVKQNQPIDFYACNTKDYWLTHTIDWSKFNRDIGHKV
;
A
#
# COMPACT_ATOMS: atom_id res chain seq x y z
N MET A 1 -0.85 26.85 65.80
CA MET A 1 0.18 26.76 64.76
C MET A 1 -0.15 25.54 63.93
N GLU A 2 -0.98 25.69 62.89
CA GLU A 2 -1.21 24.64 61.89
C GLU A 2 -1.37 25.30 60.52
N PHE A 3 -0.40 25.06 59.65
CA PHE A 3 -0.39 25.47 58.26
C PHE A 3 -1.11 24.40 57.44
N SER A 4 -2.32 24.70 56.95
CA SER A 4 -2.95 23.85 55.93
C SER A 4 -2.55 24.36 54.55
N LYS A 5 -1.64 23.62 53.90
CA LYS A 5 -1.18 23.87 52.54
C LYS A 5 -2.22 23.33 51.56
N ALA A 6 -2.91 24.20 50.83
CA ALA A 6 -3.73 23.83 49.69
C ALA A 6 -2.82 23.42 48.52
N PHE A 7 -2.90 22.16 48.12
CA PHE A 7 -2.21 21.63 46.94
C PHE A 7 -3.14 21.79 45.73
N TYR A 8 -2.86 22.77 44.86
CA TYR A 8 -3.54 22.88 43.57
C TYR A 8 -2.92 21.87 42.60
N LEU A 9 -3.68 20.83 42.24
CA LEU A 9 -3.30 19.85 41.23
C LEU A 9 -3.80 20.32 39.86
N THR A 10 -2.92 20.92 39.06
CA THR A 10 -3.24 21.34 37.69
C THR A 10 -3.23 20.12 36.77
N PHE A 11 -4.40 19.62 36.38
CA PHE A 11 -4.55 18.53 35.43
C PHE A 11 -4.33 19.07 33.99
N THR A 12 -3.10 19.04 33.50
CA THR A 12 -2.81 19.35 32.10
C THR A 12 -3.30 18.19 31.22
N LEU A 13 -4.45 18.37 30.59
CA LEU A 13 -4.96 17.48 29.54
C LEU A 13 -4.05 17.62 28.31
N ILE A 14 -3.05 16.74 28.21
CA ILE A 14 -2.24 16.64 26.99
C ILE A 14 -3.13 15.98 25.93
N CYS A 15 -3.74 16.83 25.10
CA CYS A 15 -4.45 16.38 23.90
C CYS A 15 -3.37 15.90 22.92
N THR A 16 -2.97 14.63 22.99
CA THR A 16 -2.15 14.03 21.95
C THR A 16 -3.02 13.91 20.70
N VAL A 17 -2.94 14.90 19.82
CA VAL A 17 -3.45 14.76 18.45
C VAL A 17 -2.59 13.68 17.82
N ARG A 18 -3.02 12.43 17.91
CA ARG A 18 -2.38 11.34 17.17
C ARG A 18 -2.64 11.67 15.71
N ALA A 19 -1.60 12.08 14.99
CA ALA A 19 -1.70 12.22 13.56
C ALA A 19 -2.10 10.84 13.03
N ASP A 20 -3.29 10.73 12.46
CA ASP A 20 -3.78 9.53 11.82
C ASP A 20 -3.42 9.59 10.33
N TYR A 21 -3.02 8.44 9.77
CA TYR A 21 -2.69 8.35 8.35
C TYR A 21 -3.96 8.58 7.53
N SER A 22 -3.85 9.38 6.48
CA SER A 22 -4.96 9.68 5.59
C SER A 22 -4.54 9.60 4.13
N LEU A 23 -5.49 9.22 3.27
CA LEU A 23 -5.28 9.11 1.83
C LEU A 23 -5.66 10.42 1.13
N LEU A 24 -4.80 10.86 0.21
CA LEU A 24 -5.11 12.01 -0.65
C LEU A 24 -6.35 11.78 -1.51
N PRO A 25 -7.19 12.81 -1.73
CA PRO A 25 -8.27 12.73 -2.72
C PRO A 25 -7.72 12.35 -4.10
N GLY A 26 -8.35 11.38 -4.75
CA GLY A 26 -7.92 10.91 -6.08
C GLY A 26 -6.71 9.98 -6.10
N ASP A 27 -6.14 9.60 -4.95
CA ASP A 27 -5.09 8.59 -4.86
C ASP A 27 -5.61 7.23 -5.37
N LYS A 28 -5.07 6.77 -6.51
CA LYS A 28 -5.45 5.50 -7.17
C LYS A 28 -4.29 4.51 -7.23
N ARG A 29 -3.06 4.99 -7.02
CA ARG A 29 -1.79 4.25 -7.23
C ARG A 29 -1.72 3.49 -8.56
N THR A 30 -2.45 3.97 -9.55
CA THR A 30 -2.52 3.43 -10.90
C THR A 30 -2.53 4.62 -11.84
N VAL A 31 -1.61 4.60 -12.80
CA VAL A 31 -1.48 5.61 -13.86
C VAL A 31 -1.74 4.92 -15.19
N ILE A 32 -2.67 5.47 -15.95
CA ILE A 32 -3.09 4.94 -17.24
C ILE A 32 -2.97 6.09 -18.24
N GLY A 33 -2.37 5.83 -19.39
CA GLY A 33 -2.16 6.83 -20.43
C GLY A 33 -1.51 6.22 -21.66
N LYS A 34 -1.54 6.94 -22.78
CA LYS A 34 -0.92 6.48 -24.03
C LYS A 34 0.59 6.61 -23.96
N VAL A 35 1.32 5.82 -24.77
CA VAL A 35 2.79 5.99 -24.87
C VAL A 35 3.17 7.45 -25.20
N ASN A 36 4.19 7.97 -24.52
CA ASN A 36 4.65 9.36 -24.57
C ASN A 36 3.66 10.43 -24.05
N GLU A 37 2.54 10.03 -23.46
CA GLU A 37 1.66 10.98 -22.76
C GLU A 37 2.32 11.43 -21.45
N PRO A 38 2.33 12.74 -21.12
CA PRO A 38 2.82 13.19 -19.83
C PRO A 38 1.90 12.71 -18.70
N PHE A 39 2.49 12.29 -17.58
CA PHE A 39 1.75 11.96 -16.36
C PHE A 39 2.27 12.76 -15.17
N SER A 40 1.38 12.97 -14.20
CA SER A 40 1.73 13.43 -12.86
C SER A 40 0.78 12.76 -11.87
N THR A 41 1.33 12.09 -10.87
CA THR A 41 0.56 11.40 -9.84
C THR A 41 1.16 11.66 -8.47
N THR A 42 0.29 11.74 -7.48
CA THR A 42 0.68 11.91 -6.08
C THR A 42 -0.01 10.84 -5.25
N THR A 43 0.74 10.16 -4.39
CA THR A 43 0.22 9.15 -3.47
C THR A 43 0.81 9.33 -2.08
N THR A 44 0.17 8.67 -1.11
CA THR A 44 0.53 8.73 0.30
C THR A 44 1.22 7.44 0.74
N LEU A 45 2.30 7.60 1.51
CA LEU A 45 3.11 6.52 2.07
C LEU A 45 2.95 6.50 3.59
N PRO A 46 2.69 5.34 4.22
CA PRO A 46 2.38 5.27 5.65
C PRO A 46 3.62 5.31 6.54
N GLY A 47 4.35 6.43 6.52
CA GLY A 47 5.56 6.69 7.29
C GLY A 47 6.73 7.11 6.39
N TYR A 48 7.95 6.83 6.84
CA TYR A 48 9.18 7.20 6.14
C TYR A 48 9.69 6.09 5.21
N TYR A 49 10.02 6.44 3.97
CA TYR A 49 10.52 5.54 2.93
C TYR A 49 11.85 6.07 2.40
N ASP A 50 12.85 5.19 2.34
CA ASP A 50 14.25 5.53 2.06
C ASP A 50 14.77 4.87 0.79
N ARG A 51 13.95 4.04 0.14
CA ARG A 51 14.34 3.30 -1.05
C ARG A 51 13.16 3.13 -1.99
N LEU A 52 13.44 3.13 -3.29
CA LEU A 52 12.48 2.67 -4.29
C LEU A 52 13.10 1.71 -5.29
N VAL A 53 12.26 0.88 -5.89
CA VAL A 53 12.62 -0.01 -7.00
C VAL A 53 11.69 0.26 -8.18
N SER A 54 12.27 0.40 -9.38
CA SER A 54 11.54 0.52 -10.64
C SER A 54 12.31 -0.21 -11.76
N GLY A 55 11.76 -1.31 -12.27
CA GLY A 55 12.46 -2.18 -13.21
C GLY A 55 13.79 -2.66 -12.61
N ILE A 56 14.90 -2.35 -13.30
CA ILE A 56 16.26 -2.68 -12.84
C ILE A 56 16.85 -1.66 -11.85
N HIS A 57 16.16 -0.53 -11.63
CA HIS A 57 16.66 0.54 -10.79
C HIS A 57 16.30 0.28 -9.34
N ASN A 58 17.30 0.37 -8.46
CA ASN A 58 17.15 0.34 -7.01
C ASN A 58 17.82 1.61 -6.46
N ILE A 59 17.02 2.53 -5.93
CA ILE A 59 17.42 3.91 -5.67
C ILE A 59 17.25 4.20 -4.20
N SER A 60 18.31 4.68 -3.56
CA SER A 60 18.24 5.28 -2.23
C SER A 60 17.69 6.69 -2.35
N ILE A 61 16.72 7.02 -1.50
CA ILE A 61 16.05 8.32 -1.48
C ILE A 61 16.86 9.24 -0.58
N SER A 62 17.35 10.34 -1.15
CA SER A 62 18.18 11.31 -0.43
C SER A 62 17.57 12.68 -0.54
N ASN A 63 17.39 13.36 0.59
CA ASN A 63 16.74 14.68 0.68
C ASN A 63 15.39 14.72 -0.06
N GLY A 64 14.61 13.64 0.03
CA GLY A 64 13.33 13.49 -0.67
C GLY A 64 13.44 13.22 -2.17
N ASN A 65 14.59 13.42 -2.81
CA ASN A 65 14.75 13.16 -4.24
C ASN A 65 14.88 11.64 -4.50
N CYS A 66 14.06 11.17 -5.43
CA CYS A 66 13.99 9.78 -5.86
C CYS A 66 13.91 9.64 -7.38
N SER A 67 14.32 10.68 -8.11
CA SER A 67 14.20 10.77 -9.56
C SER A 67 15.13 9.78 -10.30
N THR A 68 14.71 9.39 -11.49
CA THR A 68 15.50 8.62 -12.47
C THR A 68 15.59 9.37 -13.80
N ASN A 69 16.29 8.78 -14.77
CA ASN A 69 16.20 9.23 -16.16
C ASN A 69 14.81 9.01 -16.79
N PHE A 70 13.92 8.22 -16.17
CA PHE A 70 12.58 7.91 -16.69
C PHE A 70 11.47 8.77 -16.07
N PHE A 71 11.68 9.30 -14.87
CA PHE A 71 10.69 10.09 -14.16
C PHE A 71 11.33 10.99 -13.10
N THR A 72 10.68 12.12 -12.84
CA THR A 72 10.94 12.96 -11.68
C THR A 72 10.15 12.43 -10.50
N CYS A 73 10.79 12.34 -9.33
CA CYS A 73 10.19 11.84 -8.11
C CYS A 73 10.69 12.63 -6.89
N TYR A 74 9.74 13.04 -6.05
CA TYR A 74 10.03 13.75 -4.81
C TYR A 74 9.11 13.30 -3.67
N ILE A 75 9.70 13.04 -2.51
CA ILE A 75 9.01 12.67 -1.26
C ILE A 75 9.09 13.84 -0.28
N VAL A 76 7.92 14.20 0.27
CA VAL A 76 7.78 15.13 1.39
C VAL A 76 7.31 14.34 2.61
N ASN A 77 8.10 14.35 3.68
CA ASN A 77 7.68 13.82 4.97
C ASN A 77 6.70 14.82 5.60
N ASN A 78 5.42 14.47 5.66
CA ASN A 78 4.40 15.33 6.26
C ASN A 78 4.37 15.19 7.78
N SER A 79 4.65 13.98 8.28
CA SER A 79 4.73 13.63 9.70
C SER A 79 5.44 12.28 9.87
N GLU A 80 5.64 11.81 11.11
CA GLU A 80 6.22 10.50 11.40
C GLU A 80 5.43 9.32 10.80
N ILE A 81 4.13 9.53 10.56
CA ILE A 81 3.19 8.47 10.16
C ILE A 81 2.72 8.60 8.70
N MET A 82 3.16 9.65 8.00
CA MET A 82 2.71 9.95 6.64
C MET A 82 3.76 10.74 5.86
N SER A 83 4.05 10.26 4.66
CA SER A 83 4.76 11.00 3.63
C SER A 83 3.93 11.07 2.35
N THR A 84 4.18 12.09 1.54
CA THR A 84 3.56 12.25 0.24
C THR A 84 4.64 12.13 -0.82
N VAL A 85 4.41 11.32 -1.85
CA VAL A 85 5.29 11.22 -3.00
C VAL A 85 4.59 11.73 -4.24
N THR A 86 5.29 12.57 -4.99
CA THR A 86 4.86 13.04 -6.31
C THR A 86 5.80 12.47 -7.36
N ILE A 87 5.22 11.90 -8.41
CA ILE A 87 5.93 11.28 -9.52
C ILE A 87 5.38 11.89 -10.82
N SER A 88 6.26 12.37 -11.68
CA SER A 88 5.90 12.90 -12.98
C SER A 88 6.88 12.46 -14.06
N GLY A 89 6.43 12.38 -15.29
CA GLY A 89 7.24 11.92 -16.41
C GLY A 89 6.40 11.68 -17.64
N TYR A 90 6.86 10.78 -18.50
CA TYR A 90 6.14 10.36 -19.71
C TYR A 90 5.89 8.86 -19.66
N MET A 91 4.70 8.46 -20.08
CA MET A 91 4.32 7.05 -20.17
C MET A 91 5.26 6.31 -21.13
N SER A 92 5.78 5.17 -20.69
CA SER A 92 6.64 4.32 -21.51
C SER A 92 6.44 2.85 -21.14
N TYR A 93 6.65 1.93 -22.09
CA TYR A 93 6.54 0.49 -21.82
C TYR A 93 7.61 -0.03 -20.84
N GLY A 94 8.69 0.75 -20.61
CA GLY A 94 9.71 0.44 -19.62
C GLY A 94 9.29 0.77 -18.19
N LEU A 95 8.42 1.77 -18.00
CA LEU A 95 7.87 2.14 -16.70
C LEU A 95 6.57 1.38 -16.45
N LYS A 96 6.65 0.22 -15.81
CA LYS A 96 5.49 -0.60 -15.42
C LYS A 96 5.09 -0.40 -13.95
N TRP A 97 6.08 -0.10 -13.12
CA TRP A 97 5.96 -0.21 -11.68
C TRP A 97 7.00 0.65 -10.96
N ILE A 98 6.59 1.29 -9.86
CA ILE A 98 7.48 1.84 -8.83
C ILE A 98 7.06 1.29 -7.46
N THR A 99 7.95 0.61 -6.74
CA THR A 99 7.74 0.19 -5.33
C THR A 99 8.55 1.06 -4.40
N PHE A 100 7.94 1.59 -3.35
CA PHE A 100 8.62 2.26 -2.25
C PHE A 100 8.83 1.28 -1.10
N PHE A 101 10.03 1.29 -0.52
CA PHE A 101 10.42 0.50 0.65
C PHE A 101 10.92 1.39 1.80
N SER A 102 10.86 0.84 3.01
CA SER A 102 11.33 1.49 4.23
C SER A 102 12.23 0.53 5.01
N SER A 103 13.39 1.02 5.48
CA SER A 103 14.23 0.30 6.44
C SER A 103 13.53 0.00 7.78
N GLN A 104 12.42 0.68 8.09
CA GLN A 104 11.62 0.46 9.31
C GLN A 104 10.62 -0.70 9.17
N ASN A 105 10.75 -1.52 8.12
CA ASN A 105 9.82 -2.61 7.80
C ASN A 105 8.37 -2.15 7.67
N LEU A 106 8.16 -0.97 7.06
CA LEU A 106 6.82 -0.53 6.67
C LEU A 106 6.35 -1.29 5.43
N ILE A 107 5.04 -1.44 5.30
CA ILE A 107 4.41 -2.15 4.18
C ILE A 107 4.76 -1.50 2.84
N PRO A 108 5.38 -2.21 1.88
CA PRO A 108 5.76 -1.60 0.61
C PRO A 108 4.55 -1.01 -0.13
N ILE A 109 4.72 0.15 -0.74
CA ILE A 109 3.66 0.81 -1.52
C ILE A 109 4.07 0.86 -2.98
N SER A 110 3.17 0.47 -3.86
CA SER A 110 3.45 0.39 -5.30
C SER A 110 2.53 1.28 -6.10
N VAL A 111 3.09 1.90 -7.14
CA VAL A 111 2.37 2.63 -8.18
C VAL A 111 2.54 1.88 -9.49
N ILE A 112 1.42 1.56 -10.13
CA ILE A 112 1.35 0.73 -11.33
C ILE A 112 1.07 1.62 -12.55
N PHE A 113 1.76 1.35 -13.64
CA PHE A 113 1.67 2.12 -14.88
C PHE A 113 1.17 1.20 -16.00
N LEU A 114 0.03 1.55 -16.60
CA LEU A 114 -0.57 0.84 -17.73
C LEU A 114 -0.47 1.73 -18.97
N THR A 115 0.62 1.57 -19.73
CA THR A 115 0.80 2.27 -21.01
C THR A 115 -0.12 1.65 -22.06
N ASP A 116 -0.92 2.48 -22.73
CA ASP A 116 -1.97 2.07 -23.67
C ASP A 116 -2.97 1.06 -23.08
N GLU A 117 -3.21 1.13 -21.76
CA GLU A 117 -4.11 0.22 -21.04
C GLU A 117 -3.69 -1.26 -21.07
N ILE A 118 -2.46 -1.55 -21.48
CA ILE A 118 -1.96 -2.92 -21.64
C ILE A 118 -1.03 -3.29 -20.48
N TRP A 119 -1.22 -4.50 -19.95
CA TRP A 119 -0.23 -5.19 -19.12
C TRP A 119 0.44 -6.30 -19.94
N ASN A 120 1.74 -6.17 -20.18
CA ASN A 120 2.51 -7.09 -21.02
C ASN A 120 3.70 -7.74 -20.28
N ASP A 121 3.72 -7.74 -18.95
CA ASP A 121 4.66 -8.58 -18.22
C ASP A 121 4.14 -10.02 -18.17
N LEU A 122 4.74 -10.87 -19.01
CA LEU A 122 4.40 -12.29 -19.15
C LEU A 122 5.43 -13.21 -18.48
N ALA A 123 6.30 -12.66 -17.62
CA ALA A 123 7.27 -13.48 -16.90
C ALA A 123 6.55 -14.40 -15.90
N THR A 124 6.92 -15.68 -15.87
CA THR A 124 6.37 -16.62 -14.88
C THR A 124 6.72 -16.16 -13.45
N GLY A 125 5.70 -16.07 -12.60
CA GLY A 125 5.78 -15.55 -11.24
C GLY A 125 5.59 -14.04 -11.13
N SER A 126 5.30 -13.33 -12.22
CA SER A 126 4.92 -11.90 -12.19
C SER A 126 3.50 -11.72 -11.66
N ILE A 127 3.27 -10.62 -10.93
CA ILE A 127 1.92 -10.19 -10.57
C ILE A 127 1.22 -9.63 -11.82
N GLN A 128 -0.06 -9.94 -11.96
CA GLN A 128 -0.95 -9.48 -13.02
C GLN A 128 -1.94 -8.45 -12.43
N PRO A 129 -1.52 -7.18 -12.28
CA PRO A 129 -2.24 -6.18 -11.51
C PRO A 129 -3.58 -5.78 -12.12
N GLN A 130 -3.78 -5.97 -13.42
CA GLN A 130 -5.05 -5.74 -14.10
C GLN A 130 -6.22 -6.52 -13.49
N TYR A 131 -5.94 -7.64 -12.80
CA TYR A 131 -6.94 -8.45 -12.08
C TYR A 131 -7.04 -8.12 -10.57
N SER A 132 -6.27 -7.15 -10.12
CA SER A 132 -6.10 -6.77 -8.71
C SER A 132 -6.51 -5.33 -8.42
N LEU A 133 -6.81 -4.53 -9.45
CA LEU A 133 -7.28 -3.16 -9.28
C LEU A 133 -8.72 -3.10 -8.71
N PRO A 134 -9.08 -2.04 -7.97
CA PRO A 134 -8.25 -0.89 -7.60
C PRO A 134 -7.34 -1.16 -6.39
N LEU A 135 -6.16 -0.53 -6.37
CA LEU A 135 -5.21 -0.63 -5.24
C LEU A 135 -5.60 0.25 -4.05
N VAL A 136 -6.34 1.32 -4.29
CA VAL A 136 -6.86 2.20 -3.25
C VAL A 136 -8.38 2.11 -3.26
N ILE A 137 -8.95 1.64 -2.15
CA ILE A 137 -10.37 1.34 -2.03
C ILE A 137 -10.99 2.27 -0.98
N ARG A 138 -11.96 3.09 -1.38
CA ARG A 138 -12.77 3.89 -0.45
C ARG A 138 -14.00 3.07 -0.06
N ALA A 139 -13.97 2.48 1.13
CA ALA A 139 -14.89 1.43 1.59
C ALA A 139 -15.95 1.94 2.58
N LYS A 140 -16.27 3.23 2.56
CA LYS A 140 -17.22 3.84 3.51
C LYS A 140 -18.54 3.08 3.53
N GLY A 141 -18.92 2.60 4.72
CA GLY A 141 -20.18 1.89 4.94
C GLY A 141 -20.18 0.42 4.51
N GLN A 142 -19.08 -0.08 3.95
CA GLN A 142 -18.92 -1.50 3.66
C GLN A 142 -18.54 -2.26 4.92
N VAL A 143 -19.07 -3.48 5.06
CA VAL A 143 -18.77 -4.37 6.19
C VAL A 143 -17.57 -5.27 5.88
N THR A 144 -17.46 -5.67 4.62
CA THR A 144 -16.42 -6.59 4.14
C THR A 144 -15.96 -6.18 2.75
N LEU A 145 -14.74 -6.56 2.40
CA LEU A 145 -14.19 -6.41 1.06
C LEU A 145 -13.41 -7.64 0.66
N THR A 146 -13.40 -7.92 -0.64
CA THR A 146 -12.61 -8.99 -1.22
C THR A 146 -11.53 -8.39 -2.11
N LEU A 147 -10.28 -8.75 -1.82
CA LEU A 147 -9.08 -8.33 -2.54
C LEU A 147 -8.56 -9.51 -3.36
N THR A 148 -7.99 -9.22 -4.53
CA THR A 148 -7.43 -10.25 -5.41
C THR A 148 -5.97 -9.96 -5.70
N CYS A 149 -5.12 -10.99 -5.64
CA CYS A 149 -3.77 -10.97 -6.20
C CYS A 149 -3.62 -12.12 -7.18
N SER A 150 -3.40 -11.79 -8.45
CA SER A 150 -3.18 -12.78 -9.51
C SER A 150 -1.70 -12.84 -9.87
N ILE A 151 -1.14 -14.05 -9.88
CA ILE A 151 0.26 -14.31 -10.24
C ILE A 151 0.27 -15.21 -11.47
N LEU A 152 0.97 -14.81 -12.51
CA LEU A 152 1.14 -15.62 -13.71
C LEU A 152 1.97 -16.88 -13.37
N THR A 153 1.49 -18.05 -13.79
CA THR A 153 2.17 -19.33 -13.63
C THR A 153 2.16 -20.10 -14.95
N ASN A 154 3.20 -20.90 -15.17
CA ASN A 154 3.26 -21.86 -16.27
C ASN A 154 2.58 -23.20 -15.94
N GLY A 155 1.96 -23.32 -14.76
CA GLY A 155 1.31 -24.55 -14.28
C GLY A 155 2.27 -25.64 -13.79
N LEU A 156 3.57 -25.53 -14.09
CA LEU A 156 4.61 -26.49 -13.70
C LEU A 156 5.23 -26.15 -12.36
N THR A 157 5.35 -24.86 -12.05
CA THR A 157 5.93 -24.37 -10.79
C THR A 157 4.92 -23.54 -10.03
N THR A 158 4.72 -23.88 -8.76
CA THR A 158 3.95 -23.07 -7.83
C THR A 158 4.77 -21.84 -7.45
N PRO A 159 4.36 -20.62 -7.83
CA PRO A 159 5.12 -19.43 -7.48
C PRO A 159 5.12 -19.23 -5.97
N GLN A 160 6.26 -18.78 -5.45
CA GLN A 160 6.33 -18.28 -4.08
C GLN A 160 5.39 -17.09 -3.95
N ARG A 161 4.61 -17.06 -2.88
CA ARG A 161 3.68 -15.97 -2.60
C ARG A 161 3.61 -15.68 -1.11
N THR A 162 3.65 -14.41 -0.78
CA THR A 162 3.59 -13.88 0.59
C THR A 162 2.43 -12.90 0.68
N LEU A 163 1.61 -13.01 1.71
CA LEU A 163 0.64 -11.98 2.07
C LEU A 163 1.01 -11.34 3.40
N SER A 164 0.88 -10.01 3.43
CA SER A 164 1.22 -9.20 4.60
C SER A 164 0.13 -8.19 4.88
N THR A 165 0.01 -7.73 6.13
CA THR A 165 -1.03 -6.78 6.54
C THR A 165 -0.52 -5.72 7.49
N GLY A 166 -1.26 -4.62 7.57
CA GLY A 166 -1.00 -3.50 8.47
C GLY A 166 0.20 -2.66 8.07
N ARG A 167 0.42 -1.56 8.79
CA ARG A 167 1.50 -0.62 8.49
C ARG A 167 2.89 -1.25 8.62
N SER A 168 3.08 -2.14 9.59
CA SER A 168 4.38 -2.77 9.91
C SER A 168 4.68 -4.04 9.09
N ASN A 169 4.03 -4.21 7.93
CA ASN A 169 4.27 -5.31 7.00
C ASN A 169 4.24 -6.71 7.65
N LEU A 170 3.21 -6.98 8.46
CA LEU A 170 3.13 -8.24 9.20
C LEU A 170 2.77 -9.39 8.26
N VAL A 171 3.71 -10.30 8.02
CA VAL A 171 3.49 -11.51 7.21
C VAL A 171 2.58 -12.48 7.95
N PHE A 172 1.44 -12.82 7.35
CA PHE A 172 0.50 -13.80 7.91
C PHE A 172 0.36 -15.05 7.03
N TYR A 173 0.81 -15.00 5.77
CA TYR A 173 0.75 -16.14 4.86
C TYR A 173 1.97 -16.17 3.95
N HIS A 174 2.58 -17.34 3.79
CA HIS A 174 3.68 -17.58 2.87
C HIS A 174 3.63 -19.02 2.37
N GLN A 175 3.72 -19.23 1.05
CA GLN A 175 3.72 -20.55 0.43
C GLN A 175 4.66 -20.60 -0.78
N GLY A 176 5.10 -21.81 -1.15
CA GLY A 176 5.94 -22.06 -2.32
C GLY A 176 7.43 -21.75 -2.14
N GLY A 177 7.85 -21.36 -0.93
CA GLY A 177 9.25 -21.20 -0.52
C GLY A 177 9.72 -22.26 0.47
N LYS A 178 10.91 -22.08 1.06
CA LYS A 178 11.48 -23.02 2.04
C LYS A 178 10.71 -23.10 3.36
N ASN A 179 10.04 -22.00 3.77
CA ASN A 179 9.38 -21.88 5.07
C ASN A 179 7.93 -21.42 4.89
N SER A 180 6.98 -22.36 4.80
CA SER A 180 5.56 -22.01 4.72
C SER A 180 5.06 -21.41 6.03
N VAL A 181 4.25 -20.35 5.92
CA VAL A 181 3.57 -19.68 7.04
C VAL A 181 2.08 -19.65 6.72
N ASN A 182 1.24 -20.03 7.68
CA ASN A 182 -0.21 -19.86 7.57
C ASN A 182 -0.80 -19.49 8.93
N ASN A 183 -0.82 -18.18 9.19
CA ASN A 183 -1.34 -17.56 10.41
C ASN A 183 -2.63 -16.79 10.11
N VAL A 184 -3.41 -17.21 9.11
CA VAL A 184 -4.69 -16.56 8.77
C VAL A 184 -5.63 -16.55 9.97
N SER A 185 -5.71 -17.67 10.71
CA SER A 185 -6.58 -17.80 11.89
C SER A 185 -6.20 -16.89 13.06
N SER A 186 -4.96 -16.39 13.13
CA SER A 186 -4.54 -15.46 14.18
C SER A 186 -4.90 -14.00 13.86
N HIS A 187 -5.51 -13.72 12.72
CA HIS A 187 -5.87 -12.39 12.25
C HIS A 187 -7.39 -12.30 12.11
N ALA A 188 -8.07 -11.88 13.18
CA ALA A 188 -9.54 -11.89 13.28
C ALA A 188 -10.27 -11.03 12.22
N GLN A 189 -9.56 -10.10 11.57
CA GLN A 189 -10.06 -9.28 10.47
C GLN A 189 -10.08 -10.00 9.12
N ILE A 190 -9.31 -11.10 8.98
CA ILE A 190 -9.31 -11.92 7.78
C ILE A 190 -10.42 -12.94 7.90
N MET A 191 -11.42 -12.84 7.03
CA MET A 191 -12.60 -13.70 7.05
C MET A 191 -12.40 -14.95 6.21
N ASN A 192 -11.70 -14.82 5.08
CA ASN A 192 -11.43 -15.92 4.17
C ASN A 192 -10.17 -15.65 3.36
N LEU A 193 -9.42 -16.71 3.05
CA LEU A 193 -8.34 -16.69 2.07
C LEU A 193 -8.50 -17.91 1.17
N GLU A 194 -8.84 -17.67 -0.09
CA GLU A 194 -8.77 -18.66 -1.15
C GLU A 194 -7.47 -18.52 -1.90
N ASP A 195 -6.80 -19.64 -2.16
CA ASP A 195 -5.56 -19.68 -2.94
C ASP A 195 -5.63 -20.84 -3.94
N ARG A 196 -5.97 -20.52 -5.18
CA ARG A 196 -6.34 -21.49 -6.21
C ARG A 196 -5.64 -21.22 -7.53
N THR A 197 -5.53 -22.25 -8.35
CA THR A 197 -5.03 -22.13 -9.72
C THR A 197 -6.22 -22.00 -10.67
N ILE A 198 -6.22 -20.96 -11.51
CA ILE A 198 -7.23 -20.71 -12.55
C ILE A 198 -6.47 -20.50 -13.86
N LEU A 199 -6.62 -21.43 -14.81
CA LEU A 199 -5.86 -21.42 -16.06
C LEU A 199 -4.34 -21.29 -15.79
N ILE A 200 -3.71 -20.26 -16.37
CA ILE A 200 -2.30 -19.90 -16.21
C ILE A 200 -2.04 -18.93 -15.05
N HIS A 201 -2.95 -18.83 -14.08
CA HIS A 201 -2.81 -17.93 -12.94
C HIS A 201 -2.94 -18.67 -11.61
N ARG A 202 -2.09 -18.31 -10.64
CA ARG A 202 -2.32 -18.56 -9.23
C ARG A 202 -3.02 -17.34 -8.65
N VAL A 203 -4.26 -17.51 -8.21
CA VAL A 203 -5.12 -16.42 -7.75
C VAL A 203 -5.36 -16.56 -6.26
N MET A 204 -4.95 -15.54 -5.51
CA MET A 204 -5.29 -15.38 -4.09
C MET A 204 -6.46 -14.40 -3.97
N THR A 205 -7.50 -14.81 -3.28
CA THR A 205 -8.69 -14.00 -3.00
C THR A 205 -8.85 -13.89 -1.50
N LEU A 206 -8.67 -12.68 -0.97
CA LEU A 206 -8.64 -12.38 0.46
C LEU A 206 -9.87 -11.56 0.83
N THR A 207 -10.77 -12.11 1.65
CA THR A 207 -11.92 -11.39 2.20
C THR A 207 -11.60 -10.88 3.59
N VAL A 208 -11.79 -9.58 3.81
CA VAL A 208 -11.44 -8.88 5.04
C VAL A 208 -12.59 -8.01 5.54
N LYS A 209 -12.60 -7.76 6.85
CA LYS A 209 -13.40 -6.70 7.48
C LYS A 209 -12.48 -5.62 8.06
N GLN A 210 -13.07 -4.49 8.41
CA GLN A 210 -12.35 -3.37 9.00
C GLN A 210 -11.59 -3.80 10.28
N ASN A 211 -10.30 -3.45 10.34
CA ASN A 211 -9.46 -3.58 11.53
C ASN A 211 -9.00 -2.21 12.03
N GLN A 212 -8.62 -1.32 11.11
CA GLN A 212 -8.25 0.07 11.38
C GLN A 212 -9.05 1.03 10.49
N PRO A 213 -9.05 2.36 10.75
CA PRO A 213 -9.63 3.32 9.82
C PRO A 213 -9.04 3.20 8.42
N ILE A 214 -7.74 2.92 8.33
CA ILE A 214 -7.02 2.59 7.10
C ILE A 214 -6.32 1.25 7.27
N ASP A 215 -6.67 0.27 6.44
CA ASP A 215 -6.01 -1.04 6.42
C ASP A 215 -5.12 -1.22 5.19
N PHE A 216 -4.06 -2.02 5.35
CA PHE A 216 -3.13 -2.36 4.28
C PHE A 216 -3.05 -3.88 4.13
N TYR A 217 -3.06 -4.35 2.88
CA TYR A 217 -2.85 -5.75 2.54
C TYR A 217 -1.93 -5.83 1.32
N ALA A 218 -0.77 -6.44 1.50
CA ALA A 218 0.23 -6.60 0.44
C ALA A 218 0.31 -8.04 -0.03
N CYS A 219 0.51 -8.21 -1.33
CA CYS A 219 0.85 -9.44 -2.00
C CYS A 219 2.24 -9.33 -2.59
N ASN A 220 3.11 -10.29 -2.29
CA ASN A 220 4.47 -10.35 -2.82
C ASN A 220 4.79 -11.69 -3.48
N THR A 221 5.46 -11.62 -4.62
CA THR A 221 6.14 -12.74 -5.29
C THR A 221 7.42 -12.21 -5.92
N LYS A 222 8.57 -12.84 -5.62
CA LYS A 222 9.89 -12.34 -6.05
C LYS A 222 10.04 -10.85 -5.70
N ASP A 223 10.29 -10.01 -6.70
CA ASP A 223 10.47 -8.56 -6.55
C ASP A 223 9.17 -7.75 -6.74
N TYR A 224 8.04 -8.41 -7.01
CA TYR A 224 6.74 -7.76 -7.22
C TYR A 224 5.98 -7.61 -5.89
N TRP A 225 5.37 -6.44 -5.65
CA TRP A 225 4.73 -6.03 -4.38
C TRP A 225 3.38 -5.29 -4.55
N LEU A 226 2.26 -5.98 -4.66
CA LEU A 226 0.98 -5.30 -4.87
C LEU A 226 0.31 -5.01 -3.54
N THR A 227 0.07 -3.73 -3.22
CA THR A 227 -0.52 -3.34 -1.93
C THR A 227 -1.87 -2.66 -2.12
N HIS A 228 -2.90 -3.30 -1.60
CA HIS A 228 -4.22 -2.72 -1.39
C HIS A 228 -4.21 -1.86 -0.13
N THR A 229 -4.69 -0.62 -0.25
CA THR A 229 -5.02 0.24 0.89
C THR A 229 -6.51 0.49 0.89
N ILE A 230 -7.12 0.17 2.02
CA ILE A 230 -8.55 0.32 2.24
C ILE A 230 -8.76 1.47 3.20
N ASP A 231 -9.55 2.44 2.78
CA ASP A 231 -10.03 3.51 3.66
C ASP A 231 -11.48 3.27 4.02
N TRP A 232 -11.68 2.91 5.29
CA TRP A 232 -12.99 2.68 5.89
C TRP A 232 -13.59 3.95 6.49
N SER A 233 -12.81 5.03 6.57
CA SER A 233 -13.21 6.24 7.29
C SER A 233 -14.49 6.81 6.69
N LYS A 234 -15.43 7.13 7.60
CA LYS A 234 -16.58 7.93 7.23
C LYS A 234 -16.05 9.33 6.97
N PHE A 235 -16.23 9.87 5.76
CA PHE A 235 -16.09 11.30 5.53
C PHE A 235 -16.92 12.05 6.60
N ASN A 236 -16.26 12.64 7.60
CA ASN A 236 -16.89 13.59 8.50
C ASN A 236 -17.02 14.89 7.69
N ARG A 237 -18.20 15.13 7.13
CA ARG A 237 -18.57 16.48 6.71
C ARG A 237 -18.91 17.27 7.97
N ASP A 238 -18.19 18.36 8.17
CA ASP A 238 -18.65 19.62 8.74
C ASP A 238 -19.42 19.56 10.07
N ILE A 239 -18.69 19.74 11.19
CA ILE A 239 -19.23 20.60 12.24
C ILE A 239 -19.00 22.02 11.74
N GLY A 240 -19.96 22.52 10.96
CA GLY A 240 -20.05 23.94 10.66
C GLY A 240 -20.02 24.71 11.97
N HIS A 241 -19.08 25.63 12.09
CA HIS A 241 -19.20 26.75 13.01
C HIS A 241 -20.57 27.39 12.76
N LYS A 242 -21.51 27.18 13.68
CA LYS A 242 -22.60 28.12 13.86
C LYS A 242 -21.99 29.35 14.50
N VAL A 243 -22.01 30.45 13.75
CA VAL A 243 -21.90 31.82 14.23
C VAL A 243 -23.01 32.08 15.25
#